data_AF-A0A1M2ZZP8-F1
#
_entry.id   AF-A0A1M2ZZP8-F1
#
_cell.length_a   1.000
_cell.length_b   1.000
_cell.length_c   1.000
_cell.angle_alpha   90.00
_cell.angle_beta   90.00
_cell.angle_gamma   90.00
#
_symmetry.space_group_name_H-M   'P 1'
#
loop_
_entity.id
_entity.type
_entity.pdbx_description
1 polymer ?
#
loop_
_entity_poly.entity_id
_entity_poly.type
_entity_poly.pdbx_seq_one_letter_code
_entity_poly.pdbx_strand_id
1 'polypeptide(L)' 'MLTLDTATFAATKDNPGGPIMLLVDDGVEPHGPVTDTEGNVSKAGAAAYLLAYALLAGFVGYLFVAI' A
#
# COMPACT_ATOMS: atom_id res chain seq x y z
N MET A 1 -17.19 1.25 29.60
CA MET A 1 -16.13 0.73 30.49
C MET A 1 -14.83 0.92 29.73
N LEU A 2 -13.90 1.72 30.25
CA LEU A 2 -12.62 1.96 29.59
C LEU A 2 -11.73 0.74 29.90
N THR A 3 -11.57 -0.16 28.94
CA THR A 3 -10.67 -1.31 29.08
C THR A 3 -9.23 -0.80 29.08
N LEU A 4 -8.47 -1.16 30.10
CA LEU A 4 -7.06 -0.78 30.21
C LEU A 4 -6.27 -1.45 29.08
N ASP A 5 -5.58 -0.67 28.26
CA ASP A 5 -4.69 -1.20 27.23
C ASP A 5 -3.42 -1.78 27.87
N THR A 6 -3.45 -3.10 28.05
CA THR A 6 -2.36 -3.89 28.63
C THR A 6 -1.07 -3.84 27.81
N ALA A 7 -1.12 -3.58 26.50
CA ALA A 7 0.07 -3.50 25.67
C ALA A 7 0.85 -2.22 25.97
N THR A 8 0.14 -1.08 26.00
CA THR A 8 0.73 0.21 26.40
C THR A 8 1.22 0.18 27.84
N PHE A 9 0.49 -0.47 28.76
CA PHE A 9 0.93 -0.63 30.15
C PHE A 9 2.22 -1.46 30.26
N ALA A 10 2.30 -2.60 29.58
CA ALA A 10 3.48 -3.45 29.60
C ALA A 10 4.72 -2.75 29.00
N ALA A 11 4.53 -1.90 27.99
CA ALA A 11 5.61 -1.14 27.36
C ALA A 11 6.13 0.03 28.22
N THR A 12 5.34 0.51 29.17
CA THR A 12 5.63 1.74 29.95
C THR A 12 5.91 1.51 31.42
N LYS A 13 5.52 0.36 31.98
CA LYS A 13 5.62 0.07 33.43
C LYS A 13 7.03 0.23 34.01
N ASP A 14 8.06 -0.06 33.20
CA ASP A 14 9.46 0.01 33.62
C ASP A 14 10.18 1.27 33.05
N ASN A 15 9.44 2.17 32.38
CA ASN A 15 9.95 3.41 31.78
C ASN A 15 9.01 4.61 32.04
N PRO A 16 8.81 5.01 33.32
CA PRO A 16 7.89 6.10 33.68
C PRO A 16 8.38 7.44 33.14
N GLY A 17 7.66 7.99 32.15
CA GLY A 17 7.97 9.28 31.52
C GLY A 17 8.98 9.23 30.37
N GLY A 18 9.51 8.05 30.04
CA GLY A 18 10.35 7.88 28.86
C GLY A 18 9.54 7.71 27.57
N PRO A 19 10.19 7.83 26.40
CA PRO A 19 9.52 7.74 25.11
C PRO A 19 8.96 6.33 24.88
N ILE A 20 7.73 6.27 24.38
CA ILE A 20 7.09 5.03 23.92
C ILE A 20 7.36 4.90 22.43
N MET A 21 8.17 3.92 22.03
CA MET A 21 8.43 3.64 20.62
C MET A 21 7.37 2.64 20.14
N LEU A 22 6.33 3.13 19.47
CA LEU A 22 5.38 2.28 18.78
C LEU A 22 5.98 1.92 17.41
N LEU A 23 6.36 0.67 17.22
CA LEU A 23 6.65 0.14 15.88
C LEU A 23 5.32 0.04 15.15
N VAL A 24 5.04 1.05 14.32
CA VAL A 24 3.97 0.98 13.33
C VAL A 24 4.53 0.16 12.17
N ASP A 25 3.95 -1.02 11.96
CA ASP A 25 4.19 -1.76 10.73
C ASP A 25 3.49 -0.98 9.60
N ASP A 26 4.26 -0.27 8.78
CA ASP A 26 3.76 0.48 7.62
C ASP A 26 3.24 -0.45 6.51
N GLY A 27 3.26 -1.77 6.73
CA GLY A 27 2.77 -2.78 5.80
C GLY A 27 3.75 -3.00 4.66
N VAL A 28 3.26 -3.59 3.58
CA VAL A 28 4.07 -3.82 2.37
C VAL A 28 4.15 -2.52 1.58
N GLU A 29 5.35 -1.99 1.45
CA GLU A 29 5.62 -0.82 0.62
C GLU A 29 5.15 -1.11 -0.82
N PRO A 30 4.28 -0.26 -1.41
CA PRO A 30 3.79 -0.52 -2.76
C PRO A 30 4.96 -0.54 -3.74
N HIS A 31 5.24 -1.70 -4.32
CA HIS A 31 6.23 -1.78 -5.39
C HIS A 31 5.69 -1.05 -6.62
N GLY A 32 6.20 0.18 -6.82
CA GLY A 32 5.96 0.94 -8.02
C GLY A 32 6.58 0.27 -9.26
N PRO A 33 6.19 0.72 -10.47
CA PRO A 33 6.83 0.26 -11.70
C PRO A 33 8.33 0.54 -11.67
N VAL A 34 9.14 -0.35 -12.25
CA VAL A 34 10.59 -0.17 -12.35
C VAL A 34 10.88 1.07 -13.20
N THR A 35 11.54 2.05 -12.60
CA THR A 35 11.96 3.31 -13.22
C THR A 35 13.47 3.37 -13.41
N ASP A 36 13.93 4.17 -14.38
CA ASP A 36 15.34 4.52 -14.53
C ASP A 36 15.81 5.56 -13.48
N THR A 37 17.06 5.99 -13.59
CA THR A 37 17.67 7.00 -12.68
C THR A 37 17.02 8.38 -12.78
N GLU A 38 16.26 8.65 -13.83
CA GLU A 38 15.54 9.91 -14.05
C GLU A 38 14.06 9.79 -13.64
N GLY A 39 13.62 8.60 -13.19
CA GLY A 39 12.24 8.32 -12.81
C GLY A 39 11.33 7.94 -13.99
N ASN A 40 11.86 7.74 -15.19
CA ASN A 40 11.05 7.31 -16.33
C ASN A 40 10.76 5.81 -16.23
N VAL A 41 9.50 5.42 -16.47
CA VAL A 41 9.12 4.01 -16.58
C VAL A 41 9.66 3.44 -17.89
N SER A 42 10.15 2.20 -17.86
CA SER A 42 10.61 1.52 -19.08
C SER A 42 9.51 1.52 -20.17
N LYS A 43 9.89 1.73 -21.44
CA LYS A 43 8.93 1.72 -22.56
C LYS A 43 8.12 0.43 -22.63
N ALA A 44 8.76 -0.71 -22.32
CA ALA A 44 8.10 -2.01 -22.24
C ALA A 44 7.07 -2.05 -21.10
N GLY A 45 7.43 -1.54 -19.91
CA GLY A 45 6.50 -1.43 -18.78
C GLY A 45 5.32 -0.49 -19.07
N ALA A 46 5.57 0.65 -19.71
CA ALA A 46 4.53 1.58 -20.13
C ALA A 46 3.56 0.94 -21.13
N ALA A 47 4.07 0.20 -22.12
CA ALA A 47 3.25 -0.52 -23.08
C ALA A 47 2.40 -1.63 -22.41
N ALA A 48 2.98 -2.38 -21.48
CA ALA A 48 2.27 -3.41 -20.73
C ALA A 48 1.12 -2.81 -19.89
N TYR A 49 1.38 -1.68 -19.21
CA TYR A 49 0.34 -0.96 -18.47
C TYR A 49 -0.79 -0.48 -19.38
N LEU A 50 -0.46 0.08 -20.55
CA LEU A 50 -1.45 0.55 -21.51
C LEU A 50 -2.33 -0.61 -22.02
N LEU A 51 -1.72 -1.77 -22.31
CA LEU A 51 -2.46 -2.97 -22.71
C LEU A 51 -3.40 -3.46 -21.60
N ALA A 52 -2.94 -3.47 -20.35
CA ALA A 52 -3.76 -3.88 -19.20
C ALA A 52 -5.00 -2.98 -19.06
N TYR A 53 -4.83 -1.66 -19.17
CA TYR A 53 -5.95 -0.72 -19.14
C TYR A 53 -6.90 -0.88 -20.33
N ALA A 54 -6.38 -1.14 -21.53
CA ALA A 54 -7.21 -1.39 -22.71
C ALA A 54 -8.09 -2.64 -22.53
N LEU A 55 -7.52 -3.73 -22.00
CA LEU A 55 -8.26 -4.95 -21.69
C LEU A 55 -9.31 -4.73 -20.61
N LEU A 56 -8.97 -4.01 -19.53
CA LEU A 56 -9.91 -3.68 -18.46
C LEU A 56 -11.08 -2.84 -18.99
N ALA A 57 -10.79 -1.80 -19.77
CA ALA A 57 -11.81 -0.96 -20.37
C ALA A 57 -12.71 -1.76 -21.33
N GLY A 58 -12.13 -2.65 -22.14
CA GLY A 58 -12.87 -3.55 -23.01
C GLY A 58 -13.77 -4.52 -22.24
N PHE A 59 -13.27 -5.10 -21.15
CA PHE A 59 -14.07 -5.97 -20.29
C PHE A 59 -15.23 -5.22 -19.64
N VAL A 60 -14.98 -4.05 -19.04
CA VAL A 60 -16.04 -3.22 -18.45
C VAL A 60 -17.06 -2.81 -19.50
N GLY A 61 -16.61 -2.37 -20.69
CA GLY A 61 -17.50 -2.02 -21.80
C GLY A 61 -18.34 -3.20 -22.28
N TYR A 62 -17.77 -4.40 -22.35
CA TYR A 62 -18.52 -5.63 -22.66
C TYR A 62 -19.62 -5.89 -21.64
N LEU A 63 -19.33 -5.76 -20.34
CA LEU A 63 -20.35 -5.96 -19.29
C LEU A 63 -21.54 -5.00 -19.45
N PHE A 64 -21.31 -3.75 -19.88
CA PHE A 64 -22.39 -2.79 -20.15
C PHE A 64 -23.28 -3.17 -21.35
N VAL A 65 -22.76 -3.90 -22.33
CA VAL A 65 -23.51 -4.35 -23.52
C VAL A 65 -24.15 -5.73 -23.31
N ALA A 66 -23.54 -6.56 -22.46
CA ALA A 66 -23.99 -7.92 -22.19
C ALA A 66 -25.07 -8.03 -21.09
N ILE A 67 -25.28 -6.96 -20.32
CA ILE A 67 -26.41 -6.78 -19.37
C ILE A 67 -27.58 -6.13 -20.09
#